data_AF-A0A376F6R2-F1
#
_entry.id   AF-A0A376F6R2-F1
#
_cell.length_a   1.000
_cell.length_b   1.000
_cell.length_c   1.000
_cell.angle_alpha   90.00
_cell.angle_beta   90.00
_cell.angle_gamma   90.00
#
_symmetry.space_group_name_H-M   'P 1'
#
loop_
_entity.id
_entity.type
_entity.pdbx_description
1 polymer ?
#
loop_
_entity_poly.entity_id
_entity_poly.type
_entity_poly.pdbx_seq_one_letter_code
_entity_poly.pdbx_strand_id
1 'polypeptide(L)' 'MTIKNVICDIDGVLMHDNVAVPGAAEFLHRIIDKGMPLVLLTNYPSQNRSGPG' A
#
# COMPACT_ATOMS: atom_id res chain seq x y z
N MET A 1 8.96 -10.86 18.10
CA MET A 1 7.80 -9.95 17.97
C MET A 1 7.17 -10.17 16.61
N THR A 2 5.84 -10.19 16.52
CA THR A 2 5.11 -10.34 15.26
C THR A 2 4.52 -8.98 14.88
N ILE A 3 4.71 -8.55 13.63
CA ILE A 3 4.08 -7.33 13.10
C ILE A 3 2.57 -7.53 13.09
N LYS A 4 1.82 -6.54 13.58
CA LYS A 4 0.35 -6.60 13.70
C LYS A 4 -0.38 -5.78 12.64
N ASN A 5 0.19 -4.64 12.24
CA ASN A 5 -0.40 -3.68 11.31
C ASN A 5 0.68 -3.14 10.38
N VAL A 6 0.29 -2.64 9.21
CA VAL A 6 1.19 -2.05 8.23
C VAL A 6 0.69 -0.66 7.83
N ILE A 7 1.59 0.32 7.86
CA ILE A 7 1.44 1.59 7.17
C ILE A 7 2.44 1.56 6.02
N CYS A 8 1.99 1.79 4.80
CA CYS A 8 2.79 1.62 3.59
C CYS A 8 2.73 2.88 2.73
N ASP A 9 3.90 3.37 2.33
CA ASP A 9 4.02 4.45 1.35
C ASP A 9 3.77 3.91 -0.07
N ILE A 10 3.54 4.81 -1.03
CA ILE A 10 3.27 4.47 -2.43
C ILE A 10 4.50 4.80 -3.29
N ASP A 11 4.92 6.06 -3.32
CA ASP A 11 5.97 6.53 -4.22
C ASP A 11 7.35 6.00 -3.78
N GLY A 12 8.03 5.31 -4.69
CA GLY A 12 9.29 4.61 -4.42
C GLY A 12 9.16 3.29 -3.64
N VAL A 13 7.94 2.89 -3.25
CA VAL A 13 7.68 1.65 -2.50
C VAL A 13 6.81 0.68 -3.30
N LEU A 14 5.59 1.08 -3.65
CA LEU A 14 4.68 0.30 -4.47
C LEU A 14 4.77 0.68 -5.95
N MET A 15 5.12 1.94 -6.23
CA MET A 15 5.22 2.49 -7.58
C MET A 15 6.46 3.37 -7.75
N HIS A 16 7.04 3.38 -8.94
CA HIS A 16 8.08 4.32 -9.36
C HIS A 16 7.76 4.81 -10.76
N ASP A 17 7.63 6.13 -10.96
CA ASP A 17 7.25 6.75 -12.24
C ASP A 17 5.99 6.13 -12.88
N ASN A 18 4.95 5.89 -12.08
CA ASN A 18 3.70 5.22 -12.46
C ASN A 18 3.82 3.74 -12.86
N VAL A 19 4.98 3.13 -12.67
CA VAL A 19 5.21 1.69 -12.89
C VAL A 19 5.20 0.99 -11.53
N ALA A 20 4.49 -0.12 -11.41
CA ALA A 20 4.52 -0.93 -10.20
C ALA A 20 5.93 -1.47 -9.93
N VAL A 21 6.39 -1.36 -8.68
CA VAL A 21 7.66 -1.97 -8.26
C VAL A 21 7.51 -3.50 -8.29
N PRO A 22 8.47 -4.25 -8.86
CA PRO A 22 8.42 -5.71 -8.85
C PRO A 22 8.26 -6.26 -7.42
N GLY A 23 7.29 -7.15 -7.20
CA GLY A 23 7.00 -7.68 -5.86
C GLY A 23 5.96 -6.88 -5.07
N ALA A 24 5.53 -5.70 -5.53
CA ALA A 24 4.56 -4.87 -4.82
C ALA A 24 3.19 -5.56 -4.69
N ALA A 25 2.72 -6.23 -5.75
CA ALA A 25 1.47 -6.98 -5.72
C ALA A 25 1.55 -8.15 -4.73
N GLU A 26 2.63 -8.94 -4.79
CA GLU A 26 2.87 -10.08 -3.91
C GLU A 26 3.00 -9.66 -2.45
N PHE A 27 3.64 -8.50 -2.20
CA PHE A 27 3.69 -7.89 -0.87
C PHE A 27 2.27 -7.60 -0.36
N LEU A 28 1.48 -6.84 -1.10
CA LEU A 28 0.11 -6.48 -0.71
C LEU A 28 -0.77 -7.70 -0.50
N HIS A 29 -0.71 -8.69 -1.40
CA HIS A 29 -1.45 -9.95 -1.25
C HIS A 29 -1.09 -10.67 0.05
N ARG A 30 0.19 -10.76 0.41
CA ARG A 30 0.59 -11.38 1.69
C ARG A 30 0.08 -10.64 2.91
N ILE A 31 -0.07 -9.30 2.85
CA ILE A 31 -0.64 -8.52 3.95
C ILE A 31 -2.13 -8.80 4.07
N ILE A 32 -2.85 -8.79 2.94
CA ILE A 32 -4.30 -9.05 2.86
C ILE A 32 -4.63 -10.48 3.28
N ASP A 33 -3.92 -11.48 2.75
CA ASP A 33 -4.13 -12.91 3.04
C ASP A 33 -3.93 -13.24 4.52
N LYS A 34 -3.06 -12.49 5.21
CA LYS A 34 -2.83 -12.60 6.65
C LYS A 34 -3.85 -11.82 7.50
N GLY A 35 -4.77 -11.10 6.88
CA GLY A 35 -5.76 -10.26 7.57
C GLY A 35 -5.14 -9.13 8.37
N MET A 36 -3.93 -8.68 8.01
CA MET A 36 -3.26 -7.59 8.72
C MET A 36 -3.85 -6.24 8.27
N PRO A 37 -4.28 -5.37 9.19
CA PRO A 37 -4.72 -4.03 8.84
C PRO A 37 -3.63 -3.27 8.09
N LEU A 38 -3.99 -2.74 6.91
CA LEU A 38 -3.12 -1.99 6.02
C LEU A 38 -3.67 -0.58 5.80
N VAL A 39 -2.83 0.42 6.00
CA VAL A 39 -3.08 1.81 5.59
C VAL A 39 -2.05 2.19 4.53
N LEU A 40 -2.52 2.58 3.34
CA LEU A 40 -1.68 3.26 2.37
C LEU A 40 -1.64 4.75 2.73
N LEU A 41 -0.44 5.26 3.00
CA LEU A 41 -0.21 6.64 3.41
C LEU A 41 0.87 7.24 2.53
N THR A 42 0.45 8.07 1.56
CA THR A 42 1.33 8.83 0.68
C THR A 42 1.19 10.32 0.94
N ASN A 43 2.24 11.08 0.65
CA ASN A 43 2.22 12.54 0.62
C ASN A 43 1.75 13.10 -0.73
N TYR A 44 1.32 12.25 -1.67
CA TYR A 44 0.81 12.69 -2.97
C TYR A 44 -0.51 13.48 -2.80
N PRO A 45 -0.54 14.79 -3.11
CA PRO A 45 -1.57 15.71 -2.63
C PRO A 45 -2.92 15.59 -3.36
N SER A 46 -3.03 14.77 -4.41
CA SER A 46 -4.22 14.71 -5.28
C SER A 46 -4.99 13.39 -5.23
N GLN A 47 -4.59 12.41 -4.40
CA GLN A 47 -5.36 11.19 -4.19
C GLN A 47 -6.30 11.32 -3.00
N ASN A 48 -7.34 12.14 -3.17
CA ASN A 48 -8.48 12.14 -2.26
C ASN A 48 -9.27 10.86 -2.58
N ARG A 49 -9.42 9.98 -1.58
CA ARG A 49 -10.21 8.74 -1.64
C ARG A 49 -11.46 8.93 -2.52
N SER A 50 -11.45 8.37 -3.74
CA SER A 50 -12.68 8.09 -4.48
C SER A 50 -13.35 6.89 -3.80
N GLY A 51 -13.89 7.10 -2.61
CA GLY A 51 -14.84 6.16 -2.03
C GLY A 51 -16.15 6.21 -2.84
N PRO A 52 -16.94 5.12 -2.90
CA PRO A 52 -18.32 5.26 -3.33
C PRO A 52 -19.06 6.16 -2.33
N GLY A 53 -20.18 6.74 -2.76
CA GLY A 53 -21.14 7.36 -1.85
C GLY A 53 -21.68 6.41 -0.79
#